data_AF-A0A671KBR4-F1
#
_entry.id   AF-A0A671KBR4-F1
#
_cell.length_a   1.000
_cell.length_b   1.000
_cell.length_c   1.000
_cell.angle_alpha   90.00
_cell.angle_beta   90.00
_cell.angle_gamma   90.00
#
_symmetry.space_group_name_H-M   'P 1'
#
loop_
_entity.id
_entity.type
_entity.pdbx_description
1 polymer ?
#
loop_
_entity_poly.entity_id
_entity_poly.type
_entity_poly.pdbx_seq_one_letter_code
_entity_poly.pdbx_strand_id
1 'polypeptide(L)'
;MSPTVLLLLSILTVQGSGCDDFMKTTIRNLQDSIHIEETSGFPQVFPKNYVVSHYFNDSALCNEPCCVFSAAAFLSNSWIQLLQHLSRVHLKYRFISELILTLDNIAKEKIPDRPDISAFPSVQSSPEGLLSFTSSLFTRWLNLDCAFKEHHCIFPTPSEEDQENSPSEEEENVENHEPVDEQQPVIEGETGKRQFDQGPTNSYSESRFPGFSHWTFSFLWITSSLIW
;
A
#
# COMPACT_ATOMS: atom_id res chain seq x y z
N MET A 1 -16.19 -25.36 36.92
CA MET A 1 -16.43 -25.60 35.48
C MET A 1 -16.06 -27.04 35.18
N SER A 2 -16.93 -27.81 34.52
CA SER A 2 -16.70 -29.26 34.31
C SER A 2 -15.71 -29.51 33.17
N PRO A 3 -14.68 -30.36 33.36
CA PRO A 3 -13.68 -30.68 32.32
C PRO A 3 -14.30 -31.27 31.05
N THR A 4 -15.51 -31.84 31.14
CA THR A 4 -16.28 -32.36 30.00
C THR A 4 -16.74 -31.26 29.04
N VAL A 5 -17.00 -30.05 29.55
CA VAL A 5 -17.42 -28.90 28.73
C VAL A 5 -16.23 -28.34 27.93
N LEU A 6 -15.04 -28.32 28.53
CA LEU A 6 -13.81 -27.92 27.86
C LEU A 6 -13.41 -28.92 26.76
N LEU A 7 -13.59 -30.23 27.01
CA LEU A 7 -13.35 -31.26 26.01
C LEU A 7 -14.28 -31.15 24.80
N LEU A 8 -15.56 -30.86 25.00
CA LEU A 8 -16.52 -30.69 23.88
C LEU A 8 -16.22 -29.45 23.02
N LEU A 9 -15.74 -28.35 23.62
CA LEU A 9 -15.28 -27.18 22.88
C LEU A 9 -13.97 -27.45 22.11
N SER A 10 -13.15 -28.41 22.56
CA SER A 10 -11.89 -28.78 21.91
C SER A 10 -12.06 -29.61 20.63
N ILE A 11 -13.24 -30.19 20.37
CA ILE A 11 -13.51 -31.04 19.20
C ILE A 11 -14.12 -30.25 18.03
N LEU A 12 -14.38 -28.96 18.21
CA LEU A 12 -14.99 -28.07 17.21
C LEU A 12 -13.96 -27.22 16.46
N THR A 13 -12.67 -27.53 16.57
CA THR A 13 -11.68 -27.00 15.62
C THR A 13 -11.81 -27.80 14.32
N VAL A 14 -12.84 -27.51 13.54
CA VAL A 14 -12.93 -27.95 12.15
C VAL A 14 -11.69 -27.42 11.45
N GLN A 15 -10.83 -28.33 11.02
CA GLN A 15 -9.67 -28.01 10.20
C GLN A 15 -10.22 -27.50 8.86
N GLY A 16 -10.34 -26.17 8.78
CA GLY A 16 -10.90 -25.46 7.64
C GLY A 16 -10.18 -25.90 6.38
N SER A 17 -10.92 -26.47 5.44
CA SER A 17 -10.41 -26.60 4.09
C SER A 17 -10.16 -25.23 3.52
N GLY A 18 -9.06 -25.10 2.81
CA GLY A 18 -8.62 -23.92 2.11
C GLY A 18 -9.65 -22.83 1.80
N CYS A 19 -10.64 -23.14 0.97
CA CYS A 19 -11.78 -22.25 0.75
C CYS A 19 -12.99 -22.66 1.60
N ASP A 20 -12.98 -22.25 2.87
CA ASP A 20 -14.13 -22.42 3.76
C ASP A 20 -15.32 -21.54 3.32
N ASP A 21 -16.54 -21.93 3.72
CA ASP A 21 -17.77 -21.25 3.29
C ASP A 21 -17.83 -19.80 3.78
N PHE A 22 -17.14 -19.50 4.87
CA PHE A 22 -17.05 -18.15 5.43
C PHE A 22 -16.23 -17.24 4.51
N MET A 23 -15.07 -17.69 4.05
CA MET A 23 -14.22 -16.97 3.10
C MET A 23 -14.91 -16.82 1.75
N LYS A 24 -15.60 -17.86 1.26
CA LYS A 24 -16.43 -17.74 0.03
C LYS A 24 -17.50 -16.66 0.16
N THR A 25 -18.16 -16.58 1.32
CA THR A 25 -19.16 -15.53 1.58
C THR A 25 -18.53 -14.15 1.64
N THR A 26 -17.39 -14.02 2.32
CA THR A 26 -16.63 -12.77 2.42
C THR A 26 -16.22 -12.26 1.03
N ILE A 27 -15.69 -13.14 0.18
CA ILE A 27 -15.25 -12.79 -1.17
C ILE A 27 -16.42 -12.39 -2.06
N ARG A 28 -17.58 -13.06 -1.98
CA ARG A 28 -18.79 -12.64 -2.72
C ARG A 28 -19.24 -11.24 -2.32
N ASN A 29 -19.29 -10.94 -1.02
CA ASN A 29 -19.66 -9.60 -0.53
C ASN A 29 -18.65 -8.53 -0.98
N LEU A 30 -17.35 -8.89 -1.03
CA LEU A 30 -16.33 -8.01 -1.56
C LEU A 30 -16.45 -7.81 -3.08
N GLN A 31 -16.85 -8.82 -3.85
CA GLN A 31 -17.11 -8.64 -5.29
C GLN A 31 -18.23 -7.62 -5.54
N ASP A 32 -19.32 -7.70 -4.78
CA ASP A 32 -20.41 -6.71 -4.86
C ASP A 32 -19.91 -5.30 -4.52
N SER A 33 -19.05 -5.20 -3.50
CA SER A 33 -18.44 -3.93 -3.09
C SER A 33 -17.46 -3.40 -4.16
N ILE A 34 -16.63 -4.26 -4.76
CA ILE A 34 -15.72 -3.89 -5.85
C ILE A 34 -16.49 -3.33 -7.04
N HIS A 35 -17.63 -3.92 -7.41
CA HIS A 35 -18.45 -3.43 -8.51
C HIS A 35 -18.95 -1.99 -8.28
N ILE A 36 -19.35 -1.67 -7.03
CA ILE A 36 -19.75 -0.31 -6.65
C ILE A 36 -18.54 0.64 -6.69
N GLU A 37 -17.40 0.18 -6.16
CA GLU A 37 -16.17 0.97 -6.09
C GLU A 37 -15.60 1.28 -7.48
N GLU A 38 -15.64 0.34 -8.41
CA GLU A 38 -15.18 0.52 -9.80
C GLU A 38 -16.03 1.55 -10.55
N THR A 39 -17.35 1.52 -10.36
CA THR A 39 -18.28 2.37 -11.13
C THR A 39 -18.42 3.78 -10.55
N SER A 40 -18.42 3.91 -9.23
CA SER A 40 -18.78 5.17 -8.57
C SER A 40 -17.93 5.49 -7.34
N GLY A 41 -17.12 4.58 -6.81
CA GLY A 41 -16.34 4.84 -5.60
C GLY A 41 -14.96 5.44 -5.87
N PHE A 42 -14.12 4.70 -6.59
CA PHE A 42 -12.73 5.06 -6.90
C PHE A 42 -12.64 6.28 -7.83
N PRO A 43 -13.45 6.39 -8.90
CA PRO A 43 -13.42 7.56 -9.78
C PRO A 43 -13.74 8.91 -9.09
N GLN A 44 -14.37 8.88 -7.90
CA GLN A 44 -14.70 10.08 -7.13
C GLN A 44 -13.56 10.57 -6.24
N VAL A 45 -12.59 9.71 -5.92
CA VAL A 45 -11.58 9.97 -4.87
C VAL A 45 -10.15 9.90 -5.40
N PHE A 46 -9.92 9.18 -6.51
CA PHE A 46 -8.63 9.15 -7.18
C PHE A 46 -8.65 10.05 -8.43
N PRO A 47 -7.57 10.82 -8.67
CA PRO A 47 -7.36 11.48 -9.96
C PRO A 47 -7.34 10.46 -11.10
N LYS A 48 -7.85 10.83 -12.28
CA LYS A 48 -7.88 9.95 -13.47
C LYS A 48 -6.50 9.49 -13.95
N ASN A 49 -5.46 10.27 -13.64
CA ASN A 49 -4.07 9.98 -13.97
C ASN A 49 -3.28 9.47 -12.76
N TYR A 50 -3.96 9.02 -11.71
CA TYR A 50 -3.29 8.39 -10.58
C TYR A 50 -2.75 7.02 -11.02
N VAL A 51 -1.48 6.77 -10.74
CA VAL A 51 -0.79 5.55 -11.14
C VAL A 51 -0.10 4.95 -9.92
N VAL A 52 -0.21 3.62 -9.81
CA VAL A 52 0.44 2.80 -8.79
C VAL A 52 1.53 2.00 -9.46
N SER A 53 2.76 2.10 -8.95
CA SER A 53 3.84 1.17 -9.30
C SER A 53 3.70 -0.08 -8.44
N HIS A 54 3.64 -1.25 -9.05
CA HIS A 54 3.51 -2.53 -8.35
C HIS A 54 4.14 -3.67 -9.16
N TYR A 55 4.06 -4.90 -8.66
CA TYR A 55 4.73 -6.08 -9.25
C TYR A 55 3.75 -7.11 -9.84
N PHE A 56 2.44 -6.88 -9.71
CA PHE A 56 1.43 -7.74 -10.33
C PHE A 56 1.34 -7.51 -11.85
N ASN A 57 1.67 -8.51 -12.65
CA ASN A 57 1.46 -8.52 -14.10
C ASN A 57 0.15 -9.27 -14.45
N ASP A 58 -0.64 -8.75 -15.38
CA ASP A 58 -1.90 -9.36 -15.84
C ASP A 58 -1.70 -10.79 -16.38
N SER A 59 -0.49 -11.10 -16.88
CA SER A 59 -0.11 -12.46 -17.27
C SER A 59 -0.13 -13.46 -16.11
N ALA A 60 -0.04 -12.99 -14.86
CA ALA A 60 -0.17 -13.80 -13.65
C ALA A 60 -1.63 -14.18 -13.33
N LEU A 61 -2.62 -13.65 -14.07
CA LEU A 61 -4.00 -14.11 -13.95
C LEU A 61 -4.18 -15.49 -14.61
N CYS A 62 -4.56 -16.48 -13.81
CA CYS A 62 -4.51 -17.89 -14.20
C CYS A 62 -5.55 -18.72 -13.46
N ASN A 63 -5.87 -19.91 -13.99
CA ASN A 63 -6.89 -20.80 -13.41
C ASN A 63 -6.31 -21.93 -12.55
N GLU A 64 -5.00 -22.19 -12.64
CA GLU A 64 -4.33 -23.22 -11.84
C GLU A 64 -4.31 -22.81 -10.35
N PRO A 65 -4.66 -23.72 -9.41
CA PRO A 65 -4.81 -23.37 -7.99
C PRO A 65 -3.62 -22.59 -7.41
N CYS A 66 -2.41 -23.15 -7.52
CA CYS A 66 -1.21 -22.50 -6.97
C CYS A 66 -0.89 -21.15 -7.60
N CYS A 67 -1.25 -20.99 -8.87
CA CYS A 67 -1.07 -19.73 -9.54
C CYS A 67 -2.10 -18.68 -9.03
N VAL A 68 -3.35 -19.07 -8.77
CA VAL A 68 -4.35 -18.19 -8.12
C VAL A 68 -3.87 -17.74 -6.73
N PHE A 69 -3.32 -18.64 -5.92
CA PHE A 69 -2.77 -18.29 -4.61
C PHE A 69 -1.56 -17.35 -4.71
N SER A 70 -0.68 -17.58 -5.69
CA SER A 70 0.47 -16.70 -5.93
C SER A 70 0.01 -15.31 -6.40
N ALA A 71 -0.95 -15.26 -7.32
CA ALA A 71 -1.56 -14.02 -7.80
C ALA A 71 -2.20 -13.21 -6.65
N ALA A 72 -2.79 -13.88 -5.65
CA ALA A 72 -3.34 -13.21 -4.47
C ALA A 72 -2.25 -12.51 -3.65
N ALA A 73 -1.07 -13.14 -3.51
CA ALA A 73 0.07 -12.52 -2.82
C ALA A 73 0.58 -11.28 -3.58
N PHE A 74 0.70 -11.35 -4.90
CA PHE A 74 1.08 -10.20 -5.74
C PHE A 74 0.06 -9.06 -5.67
N LEU A 75 -1.25 -9.36 -5.71
CA LEU A 75 -2.28 -8.32 -5.58
C LEU A 75 -2.32 -7.72 -4.17
N SER A 76 -2.14 -8.53 -3.12
CA SER A 76 -2.01 -8.00 -1.76
C SER A 76 -0.87 -7.00 -1.67
N ASN A 77 0.31 -7.34 -2.21
CA ASN A 77 1.44 -6.42 -2.28
C ASN A 77 1.10 -5.15 -3.06
N SER A 78 0.44 -5.27 -4.21
CA SER A 78 0.05 -4.13 -5.05
C SER A 78 -0.89 -3.15 -4.33
N TRP A 79 -1.85 -3.66 -3.55
CA TRP A 79 -2.69 -2.83 -2.70
C TRP A 79 -1.93 -2.19 -1.54
N ILE A 80 -0.93 -2.88 -0.98
CA ILE A 80 -0.03 -2.30 0.04
C ILE A 80 0.75 -1.12 -0.56
N GLN A 81 1.27 -1.24 -1.78
CA GLN A 81 1.95 -0.13 -2.47
C GLN A 81 1.02 1.08 -2.57
N LEU A 82 -0.22 0.91 -3.03
CA LEU A 82 -1.20 2.00 -3.05
C LEU A 82 -1.46 2.56 -1.65
N LEU A 83 -1.76 1.71 -0.66
CA LEU A 83 -2.16 2.13 0.69
C LEU A 83 -1.08 2.95 1.40
N GLN A 84 0.20 2.66 1.16
CA GLN A 84 1.33 3.41 1.74
C GLN A 84 1.33 4.90 1.34
N HIS A 85 0.77 5.24 0.18
CA HIS A 85 0.64 6.62 -0.28
C HIS A 85 -0.64 7.31 0.17
N LEU A 86 -1.53 6.62 0.90
CA LEU A 86 -2.81 7.16 1.35
C LEU A 86 -2.78 7.54 2.83
N SER A 87 -3.39 8.68 3.15
CA SER A 87 -3.66 9.04 4.54
C SER A 87 -4.69 8.08 5.15
N ARG A 88 -4.58 7.81 6.46
CA ARG A 88 -5.53 6.95 7.19
C ARG A 88 -6.98 7.44 7.15
N VAL A 89 -7.19 8.74 6.92
CA VAL A 89 -8.52 9.34 6.77
C VAL A 89 -9.06 9.30 5.34
N HIS A 90 -8.28 8.77 4.39
CA HIS A 90 -8.73 8.61 3.01
C HIS A 90 -9.99 7.72 2.96
N LEU A 91 -10.99 8.12 2.18
CA LEU A 91 -12.31 7.47 2.16
C LEU A 91 -12.25 5.98 1.80
N LYS A 92 -11.21 5.57 1.07
CA LYS A 92 -10.99 4.17 0.65
C LYS A 92 -9.97 3.42 1.49
N TYR A 93 -9.38 4.05 2.51
CA TYR A 93 -8.33 3.42 3.33
C TYR A 93 -8.81 2.11 3.95
N ARG A 94 -10.01 2.12 4.55
CA ARG A 94 -10.60 0.93 5.17
C ARG A 94 -10.89 -0.17 4.15
N PHE A 95 -11.52 0.18 3.04
CA PHE A 95 -11.85 -0.79 1.99
C PHE A 95 -10.60 -1.44 1.39
N ILE A 96 -9.57 -0.65 1.07
CA ILE A 96 -8.28 -1.17 0.59
C ILE A 96 -7.63 -2.07 1.65
N SER A 97 -7.72 -1.71 2.94
CA SER A 97 -7.23 -2.57 4.02
C SER A 97 -7.96 -3.92 4.08
N GLU A 98 -9.27 -3.94 3.84
CA GLU A 98 -10.08 -5.16 3.79
C GLU A 98 -9.71 -6.04 2.57
N LEU A 99 -9.40 -5.42 1.41
CA LEU A 99 -8.87 -6.14 0.24
C LEU A 99 -7.52 -6.79 0.55
N ILE A 100 -6.57 -6.03 1.13
CA ILE A 100 -5.24 -6.54 1.52
C ILE A 100 -5.40 -7.75 2.44
N LEU A 101 -6.19 -7.62 3.51
CA LEU A 101 -6.39 -8.69 4.49
C LEU A 101 -6.98 -9.95 3.84
N THR A 102 -7.94 -9.79 2.95
CA THR A 102 -8.59 -10.91 2.27
C THR A 102 -7.64 -11.61 1.31
N LEU A 103 -6.88 -10.86 0.51
CA LEU A 103 -5.89 -11.41 -0.41
C LEU A 103 -4.73 -12.09 0.34
N ASP A 104 -4.29 -11.52 1.45
CA ASP A 104 -3.31 -12.15 2.35
C ASP A 104 -3.80 -13.47 2.90
N ASN A 105 -5.07 -13.53 3.33
CA ASN A 105 -5.67 -14.76 3.86
C ASN A 105 -5.79 -15.83 2.78
N ILE A 106 -6.16 -15.45 1.55
CA ILE A 106 -6.14 -16.36 0.40
C ILE A 106 -4.72 -16.89 0.19
N ALA A 107 -3.72 -16.02 0.07
CA ALA A 107 -2.34 -16.42 -0.22
C ALA A 107 -1.77 -17.37 0.86
N LYS A 108 -1.94 -17.01 2.15
CA LYS A 108 -1.41 -17.76 3.32
C LYS A 108 -1.94 -19.18 3.43
N GLU A 109 -3.08 -19.45 2.80
CA GLU A 109 -3.67 -20.77 2.75
C GLU A 109 -2.72 -21.81 2.12
N LYS A 110 -1.96 -21.41 1.09
CA LYS A 110 -1.05 -22.31 0.35
C LYS A 110 0.40 -21.85 0.33
N ILE A 111 0.65 -20.57 0.59
CA ILE A 111 1.97 -19.95 0.63
C ILE A 111 2.11 -19.32 2.03
N PRO A 112 2.48 -20.11 3.06
CA PRO A 112 2.45 -19.66 4.45
C PRO A 112 3.45 -18.53 4.72
N ASP A 113 4.60 -18.55 4.04
CA ASP A 113 5.64 -17.54 4.15
C ASP A 113 5.36 -16.39 3.20
N ARG A 114 5.53 -15.15 3.68
CA ARG A 114 5.38 -13.97 2.84
C ARG A 114 6.51 -13.96 1.80
N PRO A 115 6.21 -14.07 0.50
CA PRO A 115 7.25 -14.08 -0.52
C PRO A 115 7.87 -12.69 -0.68
N ASP A 116 9.15 -12.65 -1.01
CA ASP A 116 9.78 -11.43 -1.49
C ASP A 116 9.39 -11.19 -2.95
N ILE A 117 8.53 -10.20 -3.16
CA ILE A 117 7.96 -9.84 -4.45
C ILE A 117 8.79 -8.74 -5.14
N SER A 118 9.72 -8.10 -4.42
CA SER A 118 10.46 -6.95 -4.95
C SER A 118 11.43 -7.29 -6.08
N ALA A 119 11.77 -8.57 -6.24
CA ALA A 119 12.63 -9.07 -7.30
C ALA A 119 11.92 -9.23 -8.67
N PHE A 120 10.61 -9.02 -8.73
CA PHE A 120 9.84 -9.02 -9.98
C PHE A 120 9.86 -7.63 -10.64
N PRO A 121 9.65 -7.53 -11.96
CA PRO A 121 9.67 -6.24 -12.63
C PRO A 121 8.46 -5.41 -12.22
N SER A 122 8.67 -4.10 -12.03
CA SER A 122 7.56 -3.22 -11.71
C SER A 122 6.75 -2.88 -12.97
N VAL A 123 5.43 -2.91 -12.83
CA VAL A 123 4.46 -2.42 -13.80
C VAL A 123 3.61 -1.32 -13.16
N GLN A 124 2.87 -0.61 -14.01
CA GLN A 124 2.03 0.51 -13.61
C GLN A 124 0.56 0.24 -13.93
N SER A 125 -0.33 0.52 -12.98
CA SER A 125 -1.78 0.50 -13.22
C SER A 125 -2.49 1.61 -12.46
N SER A 126 -3.76 1.86 -12.79
CA SER A 126 -4.62 2.74 -12.00
C SER A 126 -5.24 1.98 -10.81
N PRO A 127 -5.75 2.68 -9.78
CA PRO A 127 -6.50 2.05 -8.69
C PRO A 127 -7.69 1.20 -9.19
N GLU A 128 -8.37 1.62 -10.25
CA GLU A 128 -9.44 0.87 -10.92
C GLU A 128 -8.90 -0.38 -11.62
N GLY A 129 -7.70 -0.32 -12.22
CA GLY A 129 -7.02 -1.49 -12.76
C GLY A 129 -6.80 -2.56 -11.67
N LEU A 130 -6.31 -2.15 -10.50
CA LEU A 130 -6.15 -3.04 -9.35
C LEU A 130 -7.49 -3.65 -8.89
N LEU A 131 -8.60 -2.89 -8.91
CA LEU A 131 -9.94 -3.44 -8.64
C LEU A 131 -10.33 -4.51 -9.66
N SER A 132 -10.09 -4.26 -10.93
CA SER A 132 -10.41 -5.20 -12.02
C SER A 132 -9.63 -6.51 -11.89
N PHE A 133 -8.33 -6.43 -11.59
CA PHE A 133 -7.51 -7.62 -11.33
C PHE A 133 -7.98 -8.38 -10.10
N THR A 134 -8.35 -7.67 -9.04
CA THR A 134 -8.84 -8.27 -7.79
C THR A 134 -10.18 -8.97 -8.00
N SER A 135 -11.12 -8.34 -8.72
CA SER A 135 -12.41 -8.95 -9.10
C SER A 135 -12.21 -10.22 -9.93
N SER A 136 -11.28 -10.17 -10.88
CA SER A 136 -10.91 -11.30 -11.73
C SER A 136 -10.28 -12.43 -10.92
N LEU A 137 -9.41 -12.13 -9.95
CA LEU A 137 -8.83 -13.13 -9.06
C LEU A 137 -9.89 -13.78 -8.16
N PHE A 138 -10.76 -12.98 -7.54
CA PHE A 138 -11.84 -13.50 -6.69
C PHE A 138 -12.78 -14.43 -7.45
N THR A 139 -13.11 -14.11 -8.70
CA THR A 139 -13.88 -15.00 -9.57
C THR A 139 -13.20 -16.35 -9.76
N ARG A 140 -11.89 -16.35 -10.04
CA ARG A 140 -11.12 -17.59 -10.23
C ARG A 140 -11.00 -18.38 -8.94
N TRP A 141 -10.72 -17.72 -7.82
CA TRP A 141 -10.63 -18.36 -6.51
C TRP A 141 -11.95 -19.02 -6.11
N LEU A 142 -13.10 -18.34 -6.35
CA LEU A 142 -14.43 -18.90 -6.07
C LEU A 142 -14.75 -20.15 -6.91
N ASN A 143 -14.13 -20.27 -8.10
CA ASN A 143 -14.28 -21.40 -9.00
C ASN A 143 -13.32 -22.55 -8.70
N LEU A 144 -12.38 -22.39 -7.77
CA LEU A 144 -11.47 -23.47 -7.39
C LEU A 144 -12.22 -24.59 -6.65
N ASP A 145 -11.85 -25.82 -6.98
CA ASP A 145 -12.29 -26.98 -6.20
C ASP A 145 -11.45 -27.10 -4.92
N CYS A 146 -12.08 -26.83 -3.79
CA CYS A 146 -11.45 -26.81 -2.45
C CYS A 146 -11.05 -28.22 -1.95
N ALA A 147 -11.20 -29.26 -2.79
CA ALA A 147 -10.59 -30.58 -2.59
C ALA A 147 -9.05 -30.57 -2.72
N PHE A 148 -8.44 -29.47 -3.17
CA PHE A 148 -7.00 -29.26 -3.25
C PHE A 148 -6.37 -29.13 -1.83
N LYS A 149 -6.31 -30.19 -1.03
CA LYS A 149 -6.06 -30.08 0.42
C LYS A 149 -4.63 -30.33 0.90
N GLU A 150 -3.77 -31.00 0.14
CA GLU A 150 -2.55 -31.57 0.76
C GLU A 150 -1.21 -30.93 0.38
N HIS A 151 -1.14 -30.10 -0.66
CA HIS A 151 0.14 -29.55 -1.13
C HIS A 151 0.21 -28.04 -0.96
N HIS A 152 1.31 -27.56 -0.36
CA HIS A 152 1.72 -26.17 -0.41
C HIS A 152 2.09 -25.79 -1.84
N CYS A 153 1.92 -24.52 -2.16
CA CYS A 153 2.31 -23.98 -3.44
C CYS A 153 3.71 -23.40 -3.35
N ILE A 154 4.54 -23.70 -4.36
CA ILE A 154 5.83 -23.04 -4.53
C ILE A 154 5.56 -21.69 -5.18
N PHE A 155 6.00 -20.62 -4.53
CA PHE A 155 5.89 -19.28 -5.10
C PHE A 155 6.80 -19.17 -6.32
N PRO A 156 6.36 -18.51 -7.42
CA PRO A 156 7.20 -18.32 -8.60
C PRO A 156 8.51 -17.61 -8.24
N THR A 157 9.56 -17.95 -9.00
CA THR A 157 10.83 -17.21 -8.98
C THR A 157 10.86 -16.24 -10.17
N PRO A 158 11.46 -15.05 -10.02
CA PRO A 158 11.68 -14.15 -11.15
C PRO A 158 12.54 -14.84 -12.22
N SER A 159 12.23 -14.60 -13.49
CA SER A 159 13.05 -15.10 -14.60
C SER A 159 14.34 -14.28 -14.77
N GLU A 160 15.32 -14.79 -15.52
CA GLU A 160 16.56 -14.04 -15.79
C GLU A 160 16.28 -12.74 -16.58
N GLU A 161 15.26 -12.72 -17.44
CA GLU A 161 14.80 -11.55 -18.19
C GLU A 161 14.17 -10.47 -17.28
N ASP A 162 13.61 -10.89 -16.13
CA ASP A 162 13.01 -10.00 -15.14
C ASP A 162 14.06 -9.22 -14.34
N GLN A 163 15.30 -9.72 -14.26
CA GLN A 163 16.38 -9.12 -13.48
C GLN A 163 17.14 -8.03 -14.25
N GLU A 164 17.22 -8.11 -15.58
CA GLU A 164 17.91 -7.12 -16.42
C GLU A 164 17.19 -5.76 -16.50
N ASN A 165 15.91 -5.69 -16.14
CA ASN A 165 15.10 -4.46 -16.19
C ASN A 165 15.04 -3.68 -14.86
N SER A 166 15.81 -4.08 -13.84
CA SER A 166 15.91 -3.31 -12.60
C SER A 166 16.78 -2.05 -12.83
N PRO A 167 16.40 -0.85 -12.34
CA PRO A 167 17.22 0.34 -12.49
C PRO A 167 18.51 0.17 -11.68
N SER A 168 19.64 -0.02 -12.36
CA SER A 168 20.95 0.06 -11.74
C SER A 168 21.23 1.51 -11.36
N GLU A 169 21.46 1.78 -10.08
CA GLU A 169 22.00 3.04 -9.58
C GLU A 169 23.41 3.21 -10.14
N GLU A 170 23.55 3.92 -11.26
CA GLU A 170 24.84 4.43 -11.71
C GLU A 170 25.24 5.58 -10.77
N GLU A 171 26.18 5.29 -9.87
CA GLU A 171 26.88 6.30 -9.07
C GLU A 171 27.60 7.29 -10.00
N GLU A 172 27.03 8.49 -10.14
CA GLU A 172 27.67 9.64 -10.80
C GLU A 172 28.87 10.10 -9.95
N ASN A 173 30.04 9.56 -10.28
CA ASN A 173 31.31 9.93 -9.65
C ASN A 173 31.79 11.27 -10.22
N VAL A 174 31.38 12.38 -9.61
CA VAL A 174 31.93 13.72 -9.90
C VAL A 174 33.26 13.87 -9.18
N GLU A 175 34.35 13.58 -9.89
CA GLU A 175 35.71 13.84 -9.43
C GLU A 175 35.98 15.35 -9.40
N ASN A 176 36.25 15.86 -8.19
CA ASN A 176 36.66 17.23 -7.93
C ASN A 176 38.05 17.52 -8.53
N HIS A 177 38.18 18.60 -9.30
CA HIS A 177 39.47 19.21 -9.60
C HIS A 177 39.57 20.60 -8.97
N GLU A 178 40.64 20.78 -8.17
CA GLU A 178 41.05 22.02 -7.49
C GLU A 178 41.38 23.17 -8.46
N PRO A 179 41.32 24.44 -8.00
CA PRO A 179 41.65 25.60 -8.81
C PRO A 179 43.14 25.96 -8.74
N VAL A 180 43.75 26.23 -9.89
CA VAL A 180 45.06 26.90 -9.99
C VAL A 180 44.84 28.36 -10.39
N ASP A 181 45.45 29.24 -9.59
CA ASP A 181 45.39 30.70 -9.63
C ASP A 181 46.29 31.32 -10.73
N GLU A 182 46.10 32.63 -10.93
CA GLU A 182 46.92 33.61 -11.67
C GLU A 182 46.74 33.74 -13.20
N GLN A 183 46.06 34.80 -13.64
CA GLN A 183 46.69 36.08 -14.05
C GLN A 183 45.70 36.99 -14.80
N GLN A 184 45.59 38.23 -14.31
CA GLN A 184 44.94 39.35 -15.00
C GLN A 184 46.00 40.11 -15.83
N PRO A 185 45.60 40.79 -16.92
CA PRO A 185 45.72 42.24 -16.87
C PRO A 185 44.54 43.02 -17.47
N VAL A 186 44.49 44.26 -17.00
CA VAL A 186 43.54 45.38 -17.18
C VAL A 186 43.63 46.01 -18.58
N ILE A 187 42.55 46.64 -19.08
CA ILE A 187 42.46 48.04 -19.59
C ILE A 187 41.00 48.43 -19.98
N GLU A 188 40.47 49.37 -19.19
CA GLU A 188 39.71 50.63 -19.46
C GLU A 188 38.53 50.78 -20.46
N GLY A 189 37.51 51.53 -19.97
CA GLY A 189 36.58 52.41 -20.71
C GLY A 189 35.18 51.79 -20.97
N GLU A 190 34.01 52.39 -20.71
CA GLU A 190 33.64 53.78 -20.48
C GLU A 190 32.17 53.87 -19.96
N THR A 191 31.97 54.60 -18.86
CA THR A 191 30.86 55.50 -18.44
C THR A 191 29.37 55.29 -18.85
N GLY A 192 28.48 55.27 -17.84
CA GLY A 192 27.05 55.60 -18.03
C GLY A 192 26.09 55.58 -16.80
N LYS A 193 26.25 56.52 -15.85
CA LYS A 193 25.28 57.14 -14.88
C LYS A 193 24.11 56.29 -14.27
N ARG A 194 24.13 56.01 -12.95
CA ARG A 194 23.44 56.70 -11.80
C ARG A 194 21.91 56.88 -11.90
N GLN A 195 21.16 56.31 -10.95
CA GLN A 195 20.57 57.09 -9.84
C GLN A 195 20.16 56.21 -8.63
N PHE A 196 20.49 56.72 -7.45
CA PHE A 196 20.10 56.30 -6.10
C PHE A 196 18.69 56.84 -5.77
N ASP A 197 17.94 56.15 -4.92
CA ASP A 197 17.15 56.84 -3.87
C ASP A 197 17.03 55.98 -2.60
N GLN A 198 17.24 56.64 -1.47
CA GLN A 198 17.17 56.14 -0.10
C GLN A 198 15.71 56.04 0.39
N GLY A 199 15.44 55.08 1.27
CA GLY A 199 14.12 54.87 1.89
C GLY A 199 13.73 55.88 2.98
N PRO A 200 12.66 55.56 3.73
CA PRO A 200 12.74 55.78 5.17
C PRO A 200 12.18 54.62 6.02
N THR A 201 12.80 54.52 7.19
CA THR A 201 12.47 53.77 8.42
C THR A 201 11.09 54.10 9.01
N ASN A 202 10.43 53.11 9.63
CA ASN A 202 9.58 53.19 10.86
C ASN A 202 9.07 51.77 11.21
N SER A 203 9.58 51.12 12.26
CA SER A 203 9.09 51.12 13.66
C SER A 203 7.87 50.22 13.93
N TYR A 204 8.11 49.14 14.69
CA TYR A 204 7.24 48.42 15.64
C TYR A 204 5.72 48.30 15.36
N SER A 205 5.24 47.06 15.23
CA SER A 205 4.17 46.58 16.12
C SER A 205 4.14 45.05 16.19
N GLU A 206 4.19 44.59 17.44
CA GLU A 206 4.18 43.23 17.94
C GLU A 206 2.71 42.76 17.96
N SER A 207 2.34 41.81 17.09
CA SER A 207 0.99 41.24 17.12
C SER A 207 0.90 40.15 18.19
N ARG A 208 0.48 40.60 19.36
CA ARG A 208 -0.02 39.86 20.52
C ARG A 208 -1.06 38.80 20.11
N PHE A 209 -0.74 37.52 20.32
CA PHE A 209 -1.72 36.42 20.34
C PHE A 209 -2.60 36.56 21.59
N PRO A 210 -3.95 36.55 21.47
CA PRO A 210 -4.81 36.38 22.62
C PRO A 210 -5.19 34.90 22.80
N GLY A 211 -4.91 34.38 23.98
CA GLY A 211 -5.91 33.64 24.76
C GLY A 211 -6.05 32.15 24.50
N PHE A 212 -5.36 31.37 25.33
CA PHE A 212 -5.77 30.04 25.76
C PHE A 212 -7.26 29.99 26.12
N SER A 213 -7.99 29.00 25.62
CA SER A 213 -9.18 28.48 26.30
C SER A 213 -9.03 26.98 26.49
N HIS A 214 -8.89 26.61 27.75
CA HIS A 214 -8.75 25.26 28.25
C HIS A 214 -10.03 24.47 27.98
N TRP A 215 -9.94 23.43 27.14
CA TRP A 215 -10.93 22.34 27.17
C TRP A 215 -10.47 21.31 28.20
N THR A 216 -11.10 21.36 29.37
CA THR A 216 -11.01 20.32 30.39
C THR A 216 -11.74 19.07 29.88
N PHE A 217 -10.98 18.01 29.59
CA PHE A 217 -11.55 16.67 29.43
C PHE A 217 -11.81 16.08 30.82
N SER A 218 -13.09 15.93 31.17
CA SER A 218 -13.51 15.15 32.33
C SER A 218 -13.26 13.67 32.08
N PHE A 219 -12.23 13.10 32.72
CA PHE A 219 -12.09 11.66 32.86
C PHE A 219 -13.06 11.18 33.96
N LEU A 220 -14.16 10.56 33.55
CA LEU A 220 -14.98 9.73 34.43
C LEU A 220 -14.27 8.38 34.58
N TRP A 221 -13.56 8.21 35.70
CA TRP A 221 -13.11 6.92 36.20
C TRP A 221 -14.34 6.08 36.58
N ILE A 222 -14.56 4.98 35.85
CA ILE A 222 -15.45 3.91 36.27
C ILE A 222 -14.63 3.01 37.19
N THR A 223 -14.93 3.04 38.49
CA THR A 223 -14.44 2.05 39.45
C THR A 223 -15.25 0.77 39.28
N SER A 224 -14.65 -0.29 38.74
CA SER A 224 -15.19 -1.64 38.87
C SER A 224 -14.86 -2.18 40.25
N SER A 225 -15.88 -2.28 41.10
CA SER A 225 -15.84 -2.97 42.38
C SER A 225 -15.54 -4.46 42.16
N LEU A 226 -14.41 -4.91 42.71
CA LEU A 226 -14.18 -6.31 43.04
C LEU A 226 -15.21 -6.73 44.10
N ILE A 227 -16.05 -7.71 43.76
CA ILE A 227 -16.83 -8.48 44.72
C ILE A 227 -16.32 -9.91 44.68
N TRP A 228 -16.18 -10.43 45.89
CA TRP A 228 -15.57 -11.66 46.37
C TRP A 228 -16.22 -12.94 45.83
#